data_AF-A0A318I814-F1
#
_entry.id   AF-A0A318I814-F1
#
_cell.length_a   1.000
_cell.length_b   1.000
_cell.length_c   1.000
_cell.angle_alpha   90.00
_cell.angle_beta   90.00
_cell.angle_gamma   90.00
#
_symmetry.space_group_name_H-M   'P 1'
#
loop_
_entity.id
_entity.type
_entity.pdbx_description
1 polymer ?
#
loop_
_entity_poly.entity_id
_entity_poly.type
_entity_poly.pdbx_seq_one_letter_code
_entity_poly.pdbx_strand_id
1 'polypeptide(L)'
;MNVYEQILAGLRTKFSGVDDATLQRIASKKAEGVTDEGKVNSIIEGIFFQDVVMNYGDFRADGAQKTAVLNYEKKHNIKDGKPIEGNEPKDPPTEPKPNPKEEVPAWAQSLIDSNKTLSEKLAAMDAKEKADMRAKQVDEVAKSFGIPEFAYKGKQIADDADLNQYFTDLKQVMQDSGFQFAKTPEEGSGGQKNEFSSIAEQINKGTKEIVEQQGK
;
A
#
# COMPACT_ATOMS: atom_id res chain seq x y z
N MET A 1 -37.19 7.45 -12.78
CA MET A 1 -36.21 7.21 -11.71
C MET A 1 -37.00 6.79 -10.50
N ASN A 2 -36.76 5.61 -9.95
CA ASN A 2 -37.47 5.15 -8.76
C ASN A 2 -37.04 5.99 -7.53
N VAL A 3 -37.89 6.14 -6.52
CA VAL A 3 -37.61 6.81 -5.24
C VAL A 3 -36.27 6.35 -4.65
N TYR A 4 -36.00 5.04 -4.71
CA TYR A 4 -34.72 4.45 -4.32
C TYR A 4 -33.51 5.05 -5.07
N GLU A 5 -33.59 5.17 -6.40
CA GLU A 5 -32.50 5.68 -7.23
C GLU A 5 -32.27 7.17 -6.99
N GLN A 6 -33.34 7.94 -6.76
CA GLN A 6 -33.25 9.36 -6.43
C GLN A 6 -32.58 9.56 -5.06
N ILE A 7 -32.95 8.77 -4.05
CA ILE A 7 -32.31 8.80 -2.72
C ILE A 7 -30.83 8.39 -2.83
N LEU A 8 -30.52 7.33 -3.58
CA LEU A 8 -29.15 6.87 -3.76
C LEU A 8 -28.26 7.90 -4.45
N ALA A 9 -28.76 8.55 -5.50
CA ALA A 9 -28.04 9.62 -6.19
C ALA A 9 -27.78 10.83 -5.26
N GLY A 10 -28.77 11.20 -4.44
CA GLY A 10 -28.62 12.24 -3.43
C GLY A 10 -27.60 11.89 -2.35
N LEU A 11 -27.60 10.65 -1.88
CA LEU A 11 -26.66 10.17 -0.87
C LEU A 11 -25.22 10.10 -1.38
N ARG A 12 -25.01 9.65 -2.63
CA ARG A 12 -23.68 9.68 -3.29
C ARG A 12 -23.11 11.09 -3.38
N THR A 13 -23.98 12.08 -3.61
CA THR A 13 -23.59 13.48 -3.68
C THR A 13 -23.28 14.06 -2.30
N LYS A 14 -24.10 13.72 -1.28
CA LYS A 14 -23.94 14.22 0.10
C LYS A 14 -22.76 13.60 0.85
N PHE A 15 -22.47 12.32 0.59
CA PHE A 15 -21.46 11.54 1.30
C PHE A 15 -20.36 11.04 0.36
N SER A 16 -19.60 11.97 -0.21
CA SER A 16 -18.44 11.64 -1.03
C SER A 16 -17.39 10.87 -0.21
N GLY A 17 -16.99 9.69 -0.67
CA GLY A 17 -15.98 8.84 -0.01
C GLY A 17 -16.54 7.70 0.85
N VAL A 18 -17.86 7.56 0.97
CA VAL A 18 -18.51 6.38 1.57
C VAL A 18 -18.66 5.28 0.52
N ASP A 19 -18.50 4.02 0.92
CA ASP A 19 -18.65 2.89 0.02
C ASP A 19 -20.08 2.77 -0.52
N ASP A 20 -20.19 2.39 -1.80
CA ASP A 20 -21.48 2.40 -2.50
C ASP A 20 -22.47 1.39 -1.91
N ALA A 21 -21.98 0.27 -1.35
CA ALA A 21 -22.83 -0.74 -0.74
C ALA A 21 -23.53 -0.24 0.53
N THR A 22 -22.85 0.57 1.34
CA THR A 22 -23.44 1.26 2.51
C THR A 22 -24.50 2.26 2.07
N LEU A 23 -24.22 3.07 1.04
CA LEU A 23 -25.18 4.06 0.53
C LEU A 23 -26.42 3.39 -0.09
N GLN A 24 -26.24 2.31 -0.86
CA GLN A 24 -27.33 1.50 -1.40
C GLN A 24 -28.23 0.94 -0.29
N ARG A 25 -27.65 0.45 0.81
CA ARG A 25 -28.43 -0.09 1.93
C ARG A 25 -29.23 0.98 2.66
N ILE A 26 -28.64 2.15 2.88
CA ILE A 26 -29.33 3.29 3.49
C ILE A 26 -30.46 3.74 2.56
N ALA A 27 -30.21 3.84 1.25
CA ALA A 27 -31.23 4.14 0.26
C ALA A 27 -32.37 3.11 0.27
N SER A 28 -32.08 1.80 0.36
CA SER A 28 -33.10 0.76 0.44
C SER A 28 -33.94 0.87 1.71
N LYS A 29 -33.30 1.00 2.89
CA LYS A 29 -34.00 1.17 4.17
C LYS A 29 -34.84 2.45 4.22
N LYS A 30 -34.41 3.51 3.53
CA LYS A 30 -35.11 4.82 3.53
C LYS A 30 -36.13 4.96 2.42
N ALA A 31 -36.02 4.18 1.34
CA ALA A 31 -37.03 4.07 0.30
C ALA A 31 -38.18 3.13 0.69
N GLU A 32 -37.96 2.26 1.69
CA GLU A 32 -38.99 1.35 2.20
C GLU A 32 -40.17 2.14 2.79
N GLY A 33 -41.35 1.99 2.18
CA GLY A 33 -42.56 2.71 2.57
C GLY A 33 -42.68 4.15 2.03
N VAL A 34 -41.74 4.62 1.21
CA VAL A 34 -41.80 5.96 0.58
C VAL A 34 -42.33 5.84 -0.84
N THR A 35 -43.57 6.27 -1.03
CA THR A 35 -44.25 6.28 -2.34
C THR A 35 -44.32 7.68 -2.97
N ASP A 36 -43.85 8.70 -2.26
CA ASP A 36 -43.95 10.10 -2.68
C ASP A 36 -42.55 10.67 -3.00
N GLU A 37 -42.32 10.93 -4.28
CA GLU A 37 -41.06 11.49 -4.79
C GLU A 37 -40.77 12.89 -4.22
N GLY A 38 -41.79 13.65 -3.80
CA GLY A 38 -41.61 14.99 -3.21
C GLY A 38 -40.89 14.97 -1.87
N LYS A 39 -40.83 13.82 -1.18
CA LYS A 39 -40.19 13.66 0.13
C LYS A 39 -38.72 13.25 0.05
N VAL A 40 -38.23 12.92 -1.15
CA VAL A 40 -36.88 12.39 -1.37
C VAL A 40 -35.81 13.35 -0.85
N ASN A 41 -35.91 14.64 -1.15
CA ASN A 41 -34.94 15.64 -0.70
C ASN A 41 -34.91 15.76 0.84
N SER A 42 -36.08 15.77 1.49
CA SER A 42 -36.16 15.81 2.96
C SER A 42 -35.59 14.54 3.62
N ILE A 43 -35.75 13.38 2.97
CA ILE A 43 -35.15 12.11 3.42
C ILE A 43 -33.62 12.18 3.33
N ILE A 44 -33.08 12.66 2.20
CA ILE A 44 -31.64 12.82 2.00
C ILE A 44 -31.05 13.81 3.02
N GLU A 45 -31.73 14.93 3.25
CA GLU A 45 -31.31 15.95 4.21
C GLU A 45 -31.31 15.42 5.64
N GLY A 46 -32.30 14.60 6.01
CA GLY A 46 -32.43 14.00 7.34
C GLY A 46 -31.46 12.86 7.66
N ILE A 47 -30.65 12.40 6.69
CA ILE A 47 -29.62 11.37 6.92
C ILE A 47 -28.31 12.06 7.30
N PHE A 48 -27.76 11.70 8.47
CA PHE A 48 -26.50 12.25 8.98
C PHE A 48 -25.35 11.24 8.88
N PHE A 49 -24.11 11.72 9.02
CA PHE A 49 -22.93 10.85 9.00
C PHE A 49 -22.96 9.76 10.09
N GLN A 50 -23.59 10.04 11.24
CA GLN A 50 -23.81 9.05 12.30
C GLN A 50 -24.66 7.88 11.81
N ASP A 51 -25.69 8.13 11.00
CA ASP A 51 -26.54 7.07 10.42
C ASP A 51 -25.75 6.19 9.45
N VAL A 52 -24.81 6.79 8.72
CA VAL A 52 -23.91 6.09 7.80
C VAL A 52 -22.97 5.17 8.58
N VAL A 53 -22.32 5.68 9.62
CA VAL A 53 -21.40 4.90 10.48
C VAL A 53 -22.14 3.76 11.20
N MET A 54 -23.34 4.03 11.71
CA MET A 54 -24.17 3.01 12.38
C MET A 54 -24.59 1.90 11.41
N ASN A 55 -25.00 2.22 10.17
CA ASN A 55 -25.34 1.20 9.18
C ASN A 55 -24.14 0.35 8.75
N TYR A 56 -22.94 0.94 8.72
CA TYR A 56 -21.71 0.19 8.46
C TYR A 56 -21.39 -0.80 9.60
N GLY A 57 -21.55 -0.37 10.85
CA GLY A 57 -21.39 -1.22 12.03
C GLY A 57 -22.42 -2.36 12.10
N ASP A 58 -23.69 -2.04 11.87
CA ASP A 58 -24.82 -2.99 11.81
C ASP A 58 -24.58 -4.09 10.77
N PHE A 59 -24.04 -3.73 9.59
CA PHE A 59 -23.70 -4.72 8.57
C PHE A 59 -22.65 -5.73 9.04
N ARG A 60 -21.58 -5.25 9.67
CA ARG A 60 -20.49 -6.13 10.13
C ARG A 60 -20.96 -7.04 11.26
N ALA A 61 -21.86 -6.57 12.13
CA ALA A 61 -22.46 -7.38 13.18
C ALA A 61 -23.44 -8.44 12.63
N ASP A 62 -24.35 -8.05 11.73
CA ASP A 62 -25.38 -8.93 11.18
C ASP A 62 -24.79 -9.99 10.23
N GLY A 63 -23.71 -9.65 9.50
CA GLY A 63 -22.98 -10.60 8.64
C GLY A 63 -22.31 -11.73 9.43
N ALA A 64 -21.78 -11.44 10.61
CA ALA A 64 -21.19 -12.44 11.49
C ALA A 64 -22.24 -13.40 12.06
N GLN A 65 -23.39 -12.90 12.48
CA GLN A 65 -24.49 -13.72 13.01
C GLN A 65 -25.10 -14.63 11.95
N LYS A 66 -25.38 -14.12 10.75
CA LYS A 66 -25.92 -14.95 9.64
C LYS A 66 -24.95 -16.05 9.21
N THR A 67 -23.65 -15.76 9.15
CA THR A 67 -22.64 -16.77 8.81
C THR A 67 -22.50 -17.84 9.90
N ALA A 68 -22.53 -17.43 11.17
CA ALA A 68 -22.47 -18.36 12.30
C ALA A 68 -23.69 -19.28 12.35
N VAL A 69 -24.90 -18.74 12.16
CA VAL A 69 -26.14 -19.52 12.11
C VAL A 69 -26.13 -20.48 10.92
N LEU A 70 -25.79 -20.01 9.71
CA LEU A 70 -25.71 -20.87 8.52
C LEU A 70 -24.68 -22.00 8.68
N ASN A 71 -23.51 -21.72 9.27
CA ASN A 71 -22.49 -22.74 9.51
C ASN A 71 -22.93 -23.74 10.58
N TYR A 72 -23.62 -23.28 11.63
CA TYR A 72 -24.17 -24.12 12.68
C TYR A 72 -25.31 -25.01 12.14
N GLU A 73 -26.22 -24.43 11.37
CA GLU A 73 -27.31 -25.12 10.67
C GLU A 73 -26.79 -26.24 9.76
N LYS A 74 -25.77 -25.93 8.94
CA LYS A 74 -25.10 -26.92 8.10
C LYS A 74 -24.41 -28.01 8.90
N LYS A 75 -23.69 -27.66 9.98
CA LYS A 75 -22.95 -28.62 10.81
C LYS A 75 -23.87 -29.57 11.56
N HIS A 76 -25.04 -29.08 11.99
CA HIS A 76 -25.98 -29.84 12.82
C HIS A 76 -27.20 -30.36 12.03
N ASN A 77 -27.21 -30.19 10.70
CA ASN A 77 -28.31 -30.59 9.82
C ASN A 77 -29.68 -30.11 10.34
N ILE A 78 -29.70 -28.86 10.80
CA ILE A 78 -30.89 -28.16 11.28
C ILE A 78 -31.14 -26.96 10.38
N LYS A 79 -32.40 -26.56 10.23
CA LYS A 79 -32.76 -25.32 9.54
C LYS A 79 -33.83 -24.60 10.35
N ASP A 80 -33.65 -23.31 10.60
CA ASP A 80 -34.55 -22.48 11.40
C ASP A 80 -34.81 -23.07 12.80
N GLY A 81 -33.78 -23.69 13.39
CA GLY A 81 -33.84 -24.33 14.72
C GLY A 81 -34.61 -25.65 14.78
N LYS A 82 -35.03 -26.22 13.63
CA LYS A 82 -35.70 -27.52 13.57
C LYS A 82 -34.80 -28.58 12.92
N PRO A 83 -34.78 -29.82 13.45
CA PRO A 83 -34.17 -30.95 12.77
C PRO A 83 -34.81 -31.16 11.40
N ILE A 84 -33.99 -31.35 10.38
CA ILE A 84 -34.46 -31.69 9.05
C ILE A 84 -34.69 -33.20 9.05
N GLU A 85 -35.93 -33.64 9.31
CA GLU A 85 -36.31 -35.07 9.24
C GLU A 85 -36.12 -35.58 7.80
N GLY A 86 -35.24 -36.57 7.61
CA GLY A 86 -35.11 -37.29 6.34
C GLY A 86 -33.82 -37.11 5.55
N ASN A 87 -32.69 -36.73 6.16
CA ASN A 87 -31.38 -37.03 5.57
C ASN A 87 -30.45 -37.53 6.68
N GLU A 88 -30.19 -38.84 6.67
CA GLU A 88 -28.95 -39.40 7.18
C GLU A 88 -27.76 -38.56 6.70
N PRO A 89 -26.64 -38.55 7.44
CA PRO A 89 -25.41 -37.94 6.96
C PRO A 89 -25.04 -38.60 5.63
N LYS A 90 -25.37 -37.94 4.51
CA LYS A 90 -24.69 -38.21 3.26
C LYS A 90 -23.23 -37.92 3.57
N ASP A 91 -22.40 -38.92 3.31
CA ASP A 91 -20.95 -38.81 3.29
C ASP A 91 -20.54 -37.43 2.75
N PRO A 92 -19.44 -36.84 3.27
CA PRO A 92 -18.93 -35.56 2.79
C PRO A 92 -19.03 -35.54 1.26
N PRO A 93 -19.62 -34.50 0.64
CA PRO A 93 -19.97 -34.54 -0.77
C PRO A 93 -18.79 -35.09 -1.53
N THR A 94 -18.93 -36.31 -2.06
CA THR A 94 -17.97 -36.84 -3.00
C THR A 94 -17.82 -35.75 -4.03
N GLU A 95 -16.59 -35.31 -4.29
CA GLU A 95 -16.25 -34.28 -5.27
C GLU A 95 -17.23 -34.39 -6.44
N PRO A 96 -17.94 -33.30 -6.79
CA PRO A 96 -18.99 -33.39 -7.79
C PRO A 96 -18.39 -34.00 -9.05
N LYS A 97 -18.82 -35.22 -9.35
CA LYS A 97 -18.51 -35.91 -10.59
C LYS A 97 -18.85 -34.91 -11.69
N PRO A 98 -17.92 -34.59 -12.60
CA PRO A 98 -18.10 -33.48 -13.53
C PRO A 98 -19.30 -33.79 -14.42
N ASN A 99 -20.43 -33.16 -14.13
CA ASN A 99 -21.53 -33.10 -15.07
C ASN A 99 -21.02 -32.27 -16.26
N PRO A 100 -21.01 -32.82 -17.48
CA PRO A 100 -20.52 -32.07 -18.61
C PRO A 100 -21.55 -30.98 -18.94
N LYS A 101 -21.18 -29.72 -18.63
CA LYS A 101 -21.79 -28.47 -19.09
C LYS A 101 -23.09 -28.03 -18.37
N GLU A 102 -23.00 -27.68 -17.09
CA GLU A 102 -23.78 -26.52 -16.62
C GLU A 102 -22.92 -25.29 -16.91
N GLU A 103 -23.20 -24.61 -18.02
CA GLU A 103 -22.54 -23.35 -18.35
C GLU A 103 -22.85 -22.34 -17.24
N VAL A 104 -21.79 -21.86 -16.58
CA VAL A 104 -21.87 -20.72 -15.67
C VAL A 104 -22.65 -19.61 -16.39
N PRO A 105 -23.77 -19.11 -15.85
CA PRO A 105 -24.55 -18.08 -16.51
C PRO A 105 -23.64 -16.91 -16.90
N ALA A 106 -23.80 -16.36 -18.11
CA ALA A 106 -22.87 -15.36 -18.66
C ALA A 106 -22.64 -14.15 -17.72
N TRP A 107 -23.64 -13.77 -16.93
CA TRP A 107 -23.53 -12.72 -15.91
C TRP A 107 -22.61 -13.11 -14.74
N ALA A 108 -22.64 -14.37 -14.30
CA ALA A 108 -21.79 -14.89 -13.24
C ALA A 108 -20.35 -15.07 -13.75
N GLN A 109 -20.18 -15.52 -14.99
CA GLN A 109 -18.86 -15.60 -15.63
C GLN A 109 -18.23 -14.20 -15.77
N SER A 110 -19.01 -13.20 -16.18
CA SER A 110 -18.53 -11.81 -16.28
C SER A 110 -18.07 -11.23 -14.94
N LEU A 111 -18.76 -11.55 -13.84
CA LEU A 111 -18.36 -11.15 -12.48
C LEU A 111 -17.08 -11.86 -12.03
N ILE A 112 -16.94 -13.16 -12.33
CA ILE A 112 -15.72 -13.93 -12.03
C ILE A 112 -14.53 -13.34 -12.79
N ASP A 113 -14.68 -13.06 -14.08
CA ASP A 113 -13.63 -12.50 -14.93
C ASP A 113 -13.25 -11.08 -14.48
N SER A 114 -14.25 -10.27 -14.09
CA SER A 114 -14.02 -8.93 -13.53
C SER A 114 -13.26 -8.99 -12.21
N ASN A 115 -13.66 -9.88 -11.29
CA ASN A 115 -12.94 -10.07 -10.02
C ASN A 115 -11.51 -10.56 -10.25
N LYS A 116 -11.31 -11.52 -11.17
CA LYS A 116 -9.98 -11.99 -11.54
C LYS A 116 -9.10 -10.86 -12.08
N THR A 117 -9.64 -10.06 -13.00
CA THR A 117 -8.94 -8.89 -13.57
C THR A 117 -8.59 -7.87 -12.50
N LEU A 118 -9.49 -7.62 -11.54
CA LEU A 118 -9.23 -6.71 -10.43
C LEU A 118 -8.16 -7.25 -9.48
N SER A 119 -8.21 -8.55 -9.15
CA SER A 119 -7.18 -9.21 -8.34
C SER A 119 -5.81 -9.18 -9.00
N GLU A 120 -5.73 -9.43 -10.31
CA GLU A 120 -4.48 -9.33 -11.07
C GLU A 120 -3.94 -7.89 -11.10
N LYS A 121 -4.81 -6.89 -11.29
CA LYS A 121 -4.42 -5.47 -11.24
C LYS A 121 -3.93 -5.05 -9.85
N LEU A 122 -4.60 -5.52 -8.79
CA LEU A 122 -4.20 -5.23 -7.41
C LEU A 122 -2.81 -5.83 -7.12
N ALA A 123 -2.60 -7.10 -7.46
CA ALA A 123 -1.30 -7.74 -7.30
C ALA A 123 -0.19 -7.02 -8.10
N ALA A 124 -0.48 -6.56 -9.31
CA ALA A 124 0.45 -5.77 -10.12
C ALA A 124 0.76 -4.39 -9.49
N MET A 125 -0.24 -3.76 -8.87
CA MET A 125 -0.08 -2.49 -8.16
C MET A 125 0.80 -2.67 -6.92
N ASP A 126 0.54 -3.69 -6.09
CA ASP A 126 1.34 -4.00 -4.90
C ASP A 126 2.81 -4.31 -5.29
N ALA A 127 3.01 -5.07 -6.36
CA ALA A 127 4.35 -5.36 -6.89
C ALA A 127 5.06 -4.09 -7.36
N LYS A 128 4.34 -3.18 -8.03
CA LYS A 128 4.88 -1.89 -8.47
C LYS A 128 5.23 -1.00 -7.28
N GLU A 129 4.36 -0.92 -6.27
CA GLU A 129 4.61 -0.10 -5.08
C GLU A 129 5.83 -0.61 -4.30
N LYS A 130 5.98 -1.93 -4.17
CA LYS A 130 7.19 -2.54 -3.59
C LYS A 130 8.45 -2.19 -4.39
N ALA A 131 8.38 -2.25 -5.72
CA ALA A 131 9.50 -1.88 -6.58
C ALA A 131 9.85 -0.38 -6.47
N ASP A 132 8.85 0.49 -6.42
CA ASP A 132 9.02 1.95 -6.27
C ASP A 132 9.61 2.31 -4.90
N MET A 133 9.16 1.65 -3.82
CA MET A 133 9.76 1.81 -2.48
C MET A 133 11.22 1.35 -2.48
N ARG A 134 11.51 0.19 -3.08
CA ARG A 134 12.88 -0.33 -3.19
C ARG A 134 13.77 0.61 -3.97
N ALA A 135 13.30 1.13 -5.11
CA ALA A 135 14.02 2.09 -5.93
C ALA A 135 14.34 3.39 -5.17
N LYS A 136 13.41 3.88 -4.35
CA LYS A 136 13.66 5.05 -3.47
C LYS A 136 14.72 4.76 -2.41
N GLN A 137 14.70 3.60 -1.77
CA GLN A 137 15.73 3.21 -0.80
C GLN A 137 17.11 3.11 -1.46
N VAL A 138 17.18 2.53 -2.66
CA VAL A 138 18.41 2.50 -3.47
C VAL A 138 18.92 3.91 -3.74
N ASP A 139 18.05 4.80 -4.22
CA ASP A 139 18.38 6.18 -4.57
C ASP A 139 18.88 6.98 -3.36
N GLU A 140 18.23 6.84 -2.21
CA GLU A 140 18.60 7.52 -0.96
C GLU A 140 19.98 7.05 -0.45
N VAL A 141 20.24 5.75 -0.43
CA VAL A 141 21.55 5.22 -0.02
C VAL A 141 22.61 5.58 -1.07
N ALA A 142 22.35 5.45 -2.35
CA ALA A 142 23.32 5.85 -3.38
C ALA A 142 23.75 7.32 -3.23
N LYS A 143 22.79 8.21 -2.96
CA LYS A 143 23.02 9.63 -2.73
C LYS A 143 23.86 9.88 -1.47
N SER A 144 23.63 9.13 -0.38
CA SER A 144 24.44 9.27 0.83
C SER A 144 25.91 8.87 0.62
N PHE A 145 26.17 7.91 -0.28
CA PHE A 145 27.53 7.54 -0.69
C PHE A 145 28.14 8.48 -1.74
N GLY A 146 27.36 9.42 -2.29
CA GLY A 146 27.78 10.33 -3.36
C GLY A 146 27.84 9.66 -4.73
N ILE A 147 27.16 8.52 -4.91
CA ILE A 147 27.13 7.77 -6.16
C ILE A 147 26.17 8.46 -7.13
N PRO A 148 26.62 8.81 -8.34
CA PRO A 148 25.76 9.46 -9.32
C PRO A 148 24.70 8.50 -9.86
N GLU A 149 23.51 9.03 -10.19
CA GLU A 149 22.35 8.25 -10.65
C GLU A 149 22.68 7.27 -11.79
N PHE A 150 23.50 7.69 -12.77
CA PHE A 150 23.84 6.85 -13.92
C PHE A 150 24.53 5.53 -13.55
N ALA A 151 25.17 5.45 -12.37
CA ALA A 151 25.92 4.28 -11.94
C ALA A 151 25.02 3.13 -11.45
N TYR A 152 23.79 3.41 -11.02
CA TYR A 152 22.89 2.42 -10.43
C TYR A 152 21.45 2.47 -10.97
N LYS A 153 21.01 3.60 -11.52
CA LYS A 153 19.66 3.76 -12.07
C LYS A 153 19.43 2.79 -13.22
N GLY A 154 18.32 2.06 -13.16
CA GLY A 154 17.99 1.00 -14.13
C GLY A 154 18.70 -0.34 -13.88
N LYS A 155 19.58 -0.44 -12.88
CA LYS A 155 20.09 -1.73 -12.43
C LYS A 155 19.09 -2.35 -11.45
N GLN A 156 18.84 -3.65 -11.62
CA GLN A 156 18.09 -4.42 -10.65
C GLN A 156 19.03 -4.80 -9.51
N ILE A 157 18.80 -4.20 -8.34
CA ILE A 157 19.50 -4.55 -7.10
C ILE A 157 18.59 -5.52 -6.34
N ALA A 158 19.14 -6.63 -5.88
CA ALA A 158 18.36 -7.65 -5.19
C ALA A 158 17.68 -7.07 -3.93
N ASP A 159 16.49 -7.59 -3.61
CA ASP A 159 15.70 -7.13 -2.46
C ASP A 159 16.43 -7.36 -1.13
N ASP A 160 17.25 -8.40 -1.04
CA ASP A 160 18.04 -8.82 0.12
C ASP A 160 19.48 -8.27 0.12
N ALA A 161 19.88 -7.51 -0.90
CA ALA A 161 21.21 -6.94 -0.97
C ALA A 161 21.44 -5.88 0.12
N ASP A 162 22.57 -5.97 0.82
CA ASP A 162 23.06 -4.92 1.70
C ASP A 162 23.48 -3.71 0.85
N LEU A 163 22.65 -2.66 0.86
CA LEU A 163 22.88 -1.45 0.10
C LEU A 163 24.16 -0.72 0.52
N ASN A 164 24.51 -0.75 1.81
CA ASN A 164 25.72 -0.08 2.28
C ASN A 164 26.96 -0.76 1.73
N GLN A 165 27.01 -2.10 1.80
CA GLN A 165 28.10 -2.88 1.21
C GLN A 165 28.16 -2.68 -0.31
N TYR A 166 27.02 -2.83 -0.99
CA TYR A 166 26.93 -2.67 -2.44
C TYR A 166 27.44 -1.31 -2.92
N PHE A 167 27.01 -0.22 -2.28
CA PHE A 167 27.44 1.13 -2.66
C PHE A 167 28.85 1.47 -2.21
N THR A 168 29.36 0.85 -1.15
CA THR A 168 30.78 0.93 -0.78
C THR A 168 31.66 0.32 -1.88
N ASP A 169 31.33 -0.90 -2.31
CA ASP A 169 32.07 -1.61 -3.35
C ASP A 169 31.97 -0.87 -4.70
N LEU A 170 30.77 -0.40 -5.05
CA LEU A 170 30.56 0.37 -6.27
C LEU A 170 31.37 1.67 -6.26
N LYS A 171 31.42 2.37 -5.12
CA LYS A 171 32.23 3.59 -4.97
C LYS A 171 33.71 3.30 -5.18
N GLN A 172 34.22 2.23 -4.60
CA GLN A 172 35.61 1.81 -4.76
C GLN A 172 35.92 1.50 -6.22
N VAL A 173 35.10 0.69 -6.90
CA VAL A 173 35.28 0.38 -8.33
C VAL A 173 35.30 1.64 -9.19
N MET A 174 34.44 2.62 -8.88
CA MET A 174 34.44 3.91 -9.58
C MET A 174 35.73 4.71 -9.33
N GLN A 175 36.22 4.76 -8.10
CA GLN A 175 37.49 5.40 -7.75
C GLN A 175 38.68 4.72 -8.46
N ASP A 176 38.74 3.39 -8.44
CA ASP A 176 39.76 2.58 -9.12
C ASP A 176 39.73 2.79 -10.65
N SER A 177 38.54 3.06 -11.20
CA SER A 177 38.35 3.42 -12.61
C SER A 177 38.69 4.89 -12.93
N GLY A 178 39.18 5.65 -11.95
CA GLY A 178 39.59 7.06 -12.11
C GLY A 178 38.45 8.08 -11.97
N PHE A 179 37.26 7.68 -11.53
CA PHE A 179 36.15 8.61 -11.30
C PHE A 179 36.46 9.51 -10.10
N GLN A 180 36.49 10.82 -10.32
CA GLN A 180 36.68 11.82 -9.28
C GLN A 180 35.33 12.21 -8.70
N PHE A 181 35.04 11.73 -7.49
CA PHE A 181 33.88 12.18 -6.73
C PHE A 181 34.05 13.66 -6.35
N ALA A 182 32.96 14.42 -6.41
CA ALA A 182 32.97 15.81 -5.96
C ALA A 182 33.36 15.85 -4.47
N LYS A 183 34.54 16.41 -4.17
CA LYS A 183 34.93 16.68 -2.79
C LYS A 183 34.04 17.81 -2.27
N THR A 184 33.38 17.60 -1.14
CA THR A 184 32.81 18.73 -0.41
C THR A 184 33.96 19.67 -0.03
N PRO A 185 33.74 20.99 0.05
CA PRO A 185 34.77 21.94 0.49
C PRO A 185 35.42 21.55 1.84
N GLU A 186 34.68 20.79 2.65
CA GLU A 186 35.12 20.27 3.95
C GLU A 186 36.17 19.14 3.84
N GLU A 187 36.11 18.27 2.83
CA GLU A 187 37.15 17.27 2.54
C GLU A 187 38.37 17.88 1.82
N GLY A 188 38.23 19.08 1.22
CA GLY A 188 39.37 19.89 0.75
C GLY A 188 40.28 20.40 1.88
N SER A 189 39.78 20.41 3.13
CA SER A 189 40.53 20.83 4.32
C SER A 189 41.60 19.81 4.75
N GLY A 190 41.52 18.55 4.31
CA GLY A 190 42.55 17.55 4.61
C GLY A 190 43.92 17.93 4.02
N GLY A 191 43.93 18.54 2.83
CA GLY A 191 45.13 19.11 2.23
C GLY A 191 45.59 20.37 2.98
N GLN A 192 44.66 21.30 3.28
CA GLN A 192 45.01 22.53 3.99
C GLN A 192 45.55 22.29 5.41
N LYS A 193 45.06 21.31 6.16
CA LYS A 193 45.59 20.99 7.51
C LYS A 193 47.05 20.55 7.46
N ASN A 194 47.44 19.74 6.46
CA ASN A 194 48.82 19.33 6.27
C ASN A 194 49.71 20.51 5.82
N GLU A 195 49.23 21.34 4.88
CA GLU A 195 49.93 22.54 4.44
C GLU A 195 50.11 23.56 5.58
N PHE A 196 49.09 23.82 6.40
CA PHE A 196 49.18 24.69 7.57
C PHE A 196 50.14 24.15 8.63
N SER A 197 50.17 22.82 8.86
CA SER A 197 51.13 22.19 9.77
C SER A 197 52.57 22.34 9.27
N SER A 198 52.81 22.09 7.98
CA SER A 198 54.15 22.25 7.38
C SER A 198 54.62 23.71 7.35
N ILE A 199 53.71 24.66 7.10
CA ILE A 199 54.03 26.10 7.16
C ILE A 199 54.33 26.52 8.61
N ALA A 200 53.55 26.06 9.59
CA ALA A 200 53.78 26.38 11.00
C ALA A 200 55.13 25.81 11.51
N GLU A 201 55.50 24.60 11.10
CA GLU A 201 56.81 24.01 11.40
C GLU A 201 57.97 24.81 10.78
N GLN A 202 57.83 25.24 9.52
CA GLN A 202 58.84 26.07 8.85
C GLN A 202 59.01 27.44 9.51
N ILE A 203 57.91 28.09 9.91
CA ILE A 203 57.94 29.36 10.64
C ILE A 203 58.64 29.19 11.98
N ASN A 204 58.32 28.14 12.75
CA ASN A 204 58.98 27.89 14.03
C ASN A 204 60.47 27.60 13.86
N LYS A 205 60.85 26.84 12.83
CA LYS A 205 62.25 26.55 12.53
C LYS A 205 63.01 27.82 12.16
N GLY A 206 62.47 28.64 11.25
CA GLY A 206 63.09 29.92 10.86
C GLY A 206 63.20 30.88 12.04
N THR A 207 62.20 30.93 12.92
CA THR A 207 62.23 31.77 14.13
C THR A 207 63.34 31.33 15.09
N LYS A 208 63.52 30.02 15.29
CA LYS A 208 64.62 29.48 16.12
C LYS A 208 65.99 29.80 15.52
N GLU A 209 66.16 29.63 14.22
CA GLU A 209 67.42 29.95 13.53
C GLU A 209 67.78 31.44 13.63
N ILE A 210 66.79 32.35 13.54
CA ILE A 210 67.01 33.80 13.72
C ILE A 210 67.43 34.10 15.16
N VAL A 211 66.80 33.49 16.16
CA VAL A 211 67.16 33.68 17.57
C VAL A 211 68.57 33.14 17.87
N GLU A 212 68.94 31.99 17.31
CA GLU A 212 70.29 31.44 17.44
C GLU A 212 71.35 32.28 16.71
N GLN A 213 71.00 32.94 15.62
CA GLN A 213 71.88 33.90 14.94
C GLN A 213 72.02 35.23 15.67
N GLN A 214 70.98 35.69 16.38
CA GLN A 214 71.03 36.92 17.20
C GLN A 214 71.65 36.69 18.59
N GLY A 215 71.72 35.45 19.05
CA GLY A 215 72.35 35.05 20.31
C GLY A 215 73.85 34.71 20.20
N LYS A 216 74.47 34.91 19.02
CA LYS A 216 75.92 34.87 18.79
C LYS A 216 76.46 36.28 18.58
#